data_AF-A0A346PBL2-F1
#
_entry.id   AF-A0A346PBL2-F1
#
_cell.length_a   1.000
_cell.length_b   1.000
_cell.length_c   1.000
_cell.angle_alpha   90.00
_cell.angle_beta   90.00
_cell.angle_gamma   90.00
#
_symmetry.space_group_name_H-M   'P 1'
#
loop_
_entity.id
_entity.type
_entity.pdbx_description
1 polymer ?
#
loop_
_entity_poly.entity_id
_entity_poly.type
_entity_poly.pdbx_seq_one_letter_code
_entity_poly.pdbx_strand_id
1 'polypeptide(L)'
;MTRHGDDPSRRRLLVSGGTLAATAVGAVALAGCSSSPSDDHPPIDATEDELLAIADLERPPEPDDLPLEVTEEPIDEGIDRVESLLAEIPDALEETIPNEAVRQYVEENRDRARDRLEGLESQPEGYARLAHLVTTRRWAGEAEAAYAAATDDRTTADLEGSLSDLETAVATVDDELTRTGDGSEEAVVVYATAERRLDEANRALEEAARAGPRTSDVELIGELADRHEWGRATLEEATYLLERQTTIGDRSFDDEFESAASALLDDVRDRIEELPADVGDAGFELFDEPVDGTPRERLASDLVSTARGSYENALEYSETNRLGRSVLTVLGVENDLLAIDRLRAGSDDLVLDRPDDADDVRTAKAGAVDAIESAQEESERSALAQRRLNVILTSVGSGDRLLERDAARDATSAAVAATANYGLATVQARTLLEATEWVLEELS
;
A
#
# COMPACT_ATOMS: atom_id res chain seq x y z
N MET A 1 16.64 31.75 53.87
CA MET A 1 16.18 30.37 54.15
C MET A 1 15.86 29.77 52.78
N THR A 2 16.85 29.13 52.13
CA THR A 2 16.94 27.66 51.94
C THR A 2 15.69 27.13 51.21
N ARG A 3 15.73 26.56 50.00
CA ARG A 3 16.73 25.75 49.26
C ARG A 3 16.36 25.77 47.76
N HIS A 4 17.33 25.86 46.84
CA HIS A 4 17.77 24.81 45.87
C HIS A 4 16.68 24.31 44.88
N GLY A 5 16.89 24.29 43.56
CA GLY A 5 18.14 24.40 42.80
C GLY A 5 17.91 24.69 41.31
N ASP A 6 19.03 25.07 40.68
CA ASP A 6 19.19 25.50 39.30
C ASP A 6 19.26 24.32 38.29
N ASP A 7 18.73 24.61 37.08
CA ASP A 7 19.19 24.23 35.72
C ASP A 7 19.30 22.75 35.29
N PRO A 8 19.48 22.40 33.98
CA PRO A 8 19.21 23.13 32.71
C PRO A 8 18.63 22.23 31.57
N SER A 9 18.32 22.89 30.44
CA SER A 9 18.23 22.32 29.09
C SER A 9 19.46 21.53 28.62
N ARG A 10 19.27 20.45 27.82
CA ARG A 10 20.00 20.07 26.56
C ARG A 10 19.82 18.57 26.22
N ARG A 11 19.32 18.27 25.01
CA ARG A 11 20.08 17.76 23.84
C ARG A 11 20.96 16.52 24.11
N ARG A 12 20.50 15.39 23.55
CA ARG A 12 21.29 14.23 23.11
C ARG A 12 22.62 14.66 22.49
N LEU A 13 23.71 14.05 22.94
CA LEU A 13 24.95 13.75 22.20
C LEU A 13 25.82 12.87 23.10
N LEU A 14 25.81 11.56 22.86
CA LEU A 14 26.79 10.64 23.44
C LEU A 14 28.02 10.65 22.53
N VAL A 15 29.13 11.16 23.05
CA VAL A 15 30.48 11.04 22.49
C VAL A 15 31.28 10.15 23.43
N SER A 16 31.61 8.95 22.98
CA SER A 16 32.69 8.13 23.51
C SER A 16 33.99 8.56 22.84
N GLY A 17 34.70 9.50 23.46
CA GLY A 17 36.03 9.96 23.04
C GLY A 17 37.14 9.27 23.81
N GLY A 18 37.83 8.32 23.16
CA GLY A 18 39.17 7.86 23.56
C GLY A 18 40.22 8.64 22.79
N THR A 19 41.08 9.33 23.52
CA THR A 19 42.20 10.18 23.06
C THR A 19 43.30 9.41 22.32
N LEU A 20 43.80 9.92 21.18
CA LEU A 20 45.21 9.80 20.79
C LEU A 20 45.66 10.96 19.87
N ALA A 21 46.93 11.29 20.00
CA ALA A 21 47.59 12.52 19.61
C ALA A 21 47.95 12.63 18.12
N ALA A 22 48.12 13.88 17.67
CA ALA A 22 48.54 14.28 16.34
C ALA A 22 49.93 13.76 15.94
N THR A 23 50.06 13.21 14.73
CA THR A 23 51.24 13.38 13.87
C THR A 23 50.79 13.40 12.40
N ALA A 24 51.27 14.40 11.66
CA ALA A 24 51.08 14.54 10.23
C ALA A 24 52.18 13.77 9.47
N VAL A 25 51.80 12.87 8.57
CA VAL A 25 52.61 12.39 7.43
C VAL A 25 51.64 12.08 6.28
N GLY A 26 51.98 12.52 5.07
CA GLY A 26 51.08 12.62 3.93
C GLY A 26 50.80 11.34 3.15
N ALA A 27 49.87 11.51 2.20
CA ALA A 27 49.61 10.74 0.97
C ALA A 27 49.50 9.22 1.10
N VAL A 28 48.29 8.67 0.88
CA VAL A 28 47.91 7.92 -0.34
C VAL A 28 46.38 7.97 -0.44
N ALA A 29 45.87 8.23 -1.64
CA ALA A 29 44.45 8.10 -1.95
C ALA A 29 44.00 6.65 -1.72
N LEU A 30 43.10 6.42 -0.77
CA LEU A 30 42.25 5.24 -0.75
C LEU A 30 40.86 5.71 -1.12
N ALA A 31 40.58 5.68 -2.43
CA ALA A 31 39.22 5.54 -2.91
C ALA A 31 38.71 4.20 -2.38
N GLY A 32 38.05 4.24 -1.22
CA GLY A 32 37.26 3.12 -0.73
C GLY A 32 36.01 3.04 -1.59
N CYS A 33 36.14 2.39 -2.76
CA CYS A 33 35.00 1.70 -3.33
C CYS A 33 34.59 0.68 -2.27
N SER A 34 33.43 0.89 -1.66
CA SER A 34 32.70 -0.15 -0.95
C SER A 34 32.50 -1.29 -1.94
N SER A 35 33.38 -2.29 -1.92
CA SER A 35 33.08 -3.58 -2.50
C SER A 35 31.87 -4.10 -1.74
N SER A 36 30.71 -4.09 -2.40
CA SER A 36 29.61 -5.00 -2.08
C SER A 36 30.21 -6.39 -1.84
N PRO A 37 29.69 -7.21 -0.90
CA PRO A 37 30.01 -8.63 -0.90
C PRO A 37 29.87 -9.12 -2.33
N SER A 38 30.92 -9.70 -2.89
CA SER A 38 30.78 -10.39 -4.18
C SER A 38 29.82 -11.54 -3.93
N ASP A 39 28.71 -11.53 -4.64
CA ASP A 39 27.86 -12.71 -4.75
C ASP A 39 28.75 -13.79 -5.41
N ASP A 40 29.30 -14.70 -4.61
CA ASP A 40 30.24 -15.74 -5.07
C ASP A 40 29.49 -16.89 -5.81
N HIS A 41 28.18 -16.77 -5.95
CA HIS A 41 27.36 -17.71 -6.69
C HIS A 41 27.47 -17.50 -8.21
N PRO A 42 27.38 -18.57 -9.03
CA PRO A 42 27.36 -18.44 -10.47
C PRO A 42 26.15 -17.58 -10.92
N PRO A 43 26.29 -16.85 -12.05
CA PRO A 43 25.16 -16.18 -12.67
C PRO A 43 24.19 -17.23 -13.21
N ILE A 44 22.90 -16.89 -13.21
CA ILE A 44 21.85 -17.72 -13.82
C ILE A 44 22.05 -17.83 -15.34
N ASP A 45 21.65 -18.94 -15.94
CA ASP A 45 21.59 -19.14 -17.40
C ASP A 45 20.24 -18.65 -17.94
N ALA A 46 20.07 -17.33 -17.95
CA ALA A 46 18.87 -16.68 -18.49
C ALA A 46 19.24 -15.35 -19.17
N THR A 47 18.65 -15.11 -20.33
CA THR A 47 18.72 -13.83 -21.03
C THR A 47 17.63 -12.88 -20.53
N GLU A 48 17.83 -11.58 -20.74
CA GLU A 48 16.81 -10.56 -20.48
C GLU A 48 15.49 -10.89 -21.20
N ASP A 49 15.55 -11.22 -22.50
CA ASP A 49 14.37 -11.56 -23.30
C ASP A 49 13.60 -12.76 -22.75
N GLU A 50 14.30 -13.78 -22.22
CA GLU A 50 13.66 -14.96 -21.60
C GLU A 50 12.93 -14.61 -20.30
N LEU A 51 13.50 -13.70 -19.50
CA LEU A 51 12.89 -13.22 -18.26
C LEU A 51 11.70 -12.29 -18.53
N LEU A 52 11.81 -11.40 -19.53
CA LEU A 52 10.70 -10.56 -19.97
C LEU A 52 9.53 -11.41 -20.49
N ALA A 53 9.82 -12.47 -21.25
CA ALA A 53 8.80 -13.40 -21.72
C ALA A 53 8.07 -14.13 -20.57
N ILE A 54 8.69 -14.26 -19.39
CA ILE A 54 8.03 -14.80 -18.19
C ILE A 54 7.12 -13.76 -17.56
N ALA A 55 7.55 -12.49 -17.48
CA ALA A 55 6.72 -11.39 -17.00
C ALA A 55 5.44 -11.25 -17.83
N ASP A 56 5.54 -11.43 -19.16
CA ASP A 56 4.42 -11.37 -20.10
C ASP A 56 3.44 -12.56 -20.02
N LEU A 57 3.74 -13.61 -19.24
CA LEU A 57 2.80 -14.72 -19.05
C LEU A 57 1.53 -14.24 -18.35
N GLU A 58 0.39 -14.74 -18.82
CA GLU A 58 -0.94 -14.42 -18.32
C GLU A 58 -1.05 -14.67 -16.81
N ARG A 59 -1.74 -13.77 -16.13
CA ARG A 59 -2.04 -13.86 -14.70
C ARG A 59 -3.51 -14.25 -14.53
N PRO A 60 -3.89 -14.89 -13.40
CA PRO A 60 -5.29 -15.10 -13.08
C PRO A 60 -6.03 -13.76 -13.08
N PRO A 61 -7.32 -13.74 -13.47
CA PRO A 61 -8.13 -12.53 -13.39
C PRO A 61 -8.19 -12.05 -11.94
N GLU A 62 -8.18 -10.73 -11.76
CA GLU A 62 -8.35 -10.10 -10.46
C GLU A 62 -9.79 -10.33 -9.96
N PRO A 63 -9.97 -10.89 -8.76
CA PRO A 63 -11.27 -10.97 -8.11
C PRO A 63 -11.93 -9.61 -7.91
N ASP A 64 -13.26 -9.63 -7.80
CA ASP A 64 -14.02 -8.45 -7.40
C ASP A 64 -13.52 -7.93 -6.04
N ASP A 65 -13.14 -6.66 -6.04
CA ASP A 65 -12.42 -6.03 -4.92
C ASP A 65 -13.32 -5.73 -3.71
N LEU A 66 -14.64 -5.74 -3.93
CA LEU A 66 -15.63 -5.31 -2.96
C LEU A 66 -16.94 -6.11 -3.17
N PRO A 67 -17.52 -6.71 -2.11
CA PRO A 67 -18.79 -7.45 -2.19
C PRO A 67 -20.00 -6.49 -2.22
N LEU A 68 -19.90 -5.44 -3.03
CA LEU A 68 -20.88 -4.37 -3.11
C LEU A 68 -20.88 -3.76 -4.50
N GLU A 69 -22.06 -3.76 -5.12
CA GLU A 69 -22.27 -3.12 -6.42
C GLU A 69 -22.24 -1.58 -6.26
N VAL A 70 -21.29 -0.95 -6.95
CA VAL A 70 -21.18 0.50 -7.09
C VAL A 70 -21.97 0.93 -8.31
N THR A 71 -22.88 1.88 -8.11
CA THR A 71 -23.71 2.47 -9.17
C THR A 71 -22.91 3.46 -10.01
N GLU A 72 -23.37 3.75 -11.23
CA GLU A 72 -22.72 4.73 -12.13
C GLU A 72 -22.80 6.18 -11.61
N GLU A 73 -23.80 6.54 -10.80
CA GLU A 73 -24.00 7.92 -10.31
C GLU A 73 -22.76 8.57 -9.66
N PRO A 74 -22.10 7.99 -8.63
CA PRO A 74 -20.87 8.56 -8.06
C PRO A 74 -19.68 8.59 -9.03
N ILE A 75 -19.68 7.73 -10.06
CA ILE A 75 -18.65 7.73 -11.11
C ILE A 75 -18.86 8.93 -12.03
N ASP A 76 -20.09 9.13 -12.51
CA ASP A 76 -20.48 10.27 -13.34
C ASP A 76 -20.22 11.60 -12.62
N GLU A 77 -20.59 11.70 -11.33
CA GLU A 77 -20.30 12.88 -10.51
C GLU A 77 -18.80 13.16 -10.37
N GLY A 78 -17.98 12.11 -10.26
CA GLY A 78 -16.54 12.23 -10.21
C GLY A 78 -15.94 12.70 -11.54
N ILE A 79 -16.44 12.19 -12.67
CA ILE A 79 -16.07 12.65 -14.03
C ILE A 79 -16.44 14.12 -14.21
N ASP A 80 -17.69 14.48 -13.93
CA ASP A 80 -18.19 15.86 -14.02
C ASP A 80 -17.35 16.83 -13.18
N ARG A 81 -16.90 16.40 -11.99
CA ARG A 81 -16.01 17.20 -11.14
C ARG A 81 -14.65 17.42 -11.78
N VAL A 82 -14.03 16.39 -12.35
CA VAL A 82 -12.75 16.50 -13.07
C VAL A 82 -12.88 17.43 -14.28
N GLU A 83 -13.89 17.20 -15.12
CA GLU A 83 -14.12 18.01 -16.31
C GLU A 83 -14.39 19.47 -15.96
N SER A 84 -15.18 19.73 -14.91
CA SER A 84 -15.44 21.08 -14.42
C SER A 84 -14.16 21.79 -13.95
N LEU A 85 -13.24 21.11 -13.27
CA LEU A 85 -11.97 21.70 -12.83
C LEU A 85 -11.07 22.02 -14.03
N LEU A 86 -10.98 21.10 -15.01
CA LEU A 86 -10.15 21.29 -16.19
C LEU A 86 -10.70 22.35 -17.15
N ALA A 87 -12.02 22.55 -17.18
CA ALA A 87 -12.67 23.54 -18.04
C ALA A 87 -12.30 25.00 -17.69
N GLU A 88 -11.89 25.26 -16.45
CA GLU A 88 -11.43 26.59 -16.01
C GLU A 88 -10.05 26.94 -16.59
N ILE A 89 -9.29 25.96 -17.08
CA ILE A 89 -7.93 26.14 -17.61
C ILE A 89 -7.98 26.25 -19.14
N PRO A 90 -7.65 27.41 -19.74
CA PRO A 90 -7.60 27.56 -21.20
C PRO A 90 -6.57 26.63 -21.85
N ASP A 91 -6.84 26.16 -23.06
CA ASP A 91 -5.91 25.27 -23.78
C ASP A 91 -4.52 25.90 -23.99
N ALA A 92 -4.48 27.19 -24.31
CA ALA A 92 -3.24 27.97 -24.48
C ALA A 92 -2.99 28.87 -23.26
N LEU A 93 -1.82 28.70 -22.63
CA LEU A 93 -1.44 29.41 -21.40
C LEU A 93 -0.38 30.49 -21.61
N GLU A 94 0.23 30.58 -22.79
CA GLU A 94 1.35 31.48 -23.06
C GLU A 94 0.98 32.96 -22.97
N GLU A 95 -0.27 33.31 -23.28
CA GLU A 95 -0.79 34.67 -23.19
C GLU A 95 -1.23 35.03 -21.76
N THR A 96 -1.56 34.03 -20.94
CA THR A 96 -2.19 34.22 -19.62
C THR A 96 -1.19 34.10 -18.48
N ILE A 97 -0.21 33.20 -18.59
CA ILE A 97 0.85 32.97 -17.59
C ILE A 97 2.22 33.27 -18.23
N PRO A 98 2.80 34.47 -17.99
CA PRO A 98 4.08 34.86 -18.58
C PRO A 98 5.28 34.05 -18.06
N ASN A 99 5.18 33.49 -16.86
CA ASN A 99 6.25 32.69 -16.26
C ASN A 99 6.22 31.26 -16.81
N GLU A 100 7.25 30.90 -17.57
CA GLU A 100 7.37 29.59 -18.23
C GLU A 100 7.35 28.41 -17.24
N ALA A 101 7.99 28.53 -16.08
CA ALA A 101 8.01 27.45 -15.09
C ALA A 101 6.61 27.19 -14.48
N VAL A 102 5.87 28.27 -14.19
CA VAL A 102 4.50 28.16 -13.68
C VAL A 102 3.57 27.58 -14.76
N ARG A 103 3.73 28.03 -16.00
CA ARG A 103 2.96 27.49 -17.13
C ARG A 103 3.19 25.99 -17.30
N GLN A 104 4.45 25.56 -17.31
CA GLN A 104 4.81 24.14 -17.41
C GLN A 104 4.21 23.32 -16.27
N TYR A 105 4.26 23.83 -15.03
CA TYR A 105 3.67 23.15 -13.88
C TYR A 105 2.15 22.94 -14.01
N VAL A 106 1.42 23.96 -14.47
CA VAL A 106 -0.03 23.85 -14.74
C VAL A 106 -0.30 22.87 -15.88
N GLU A 107 0.44 22.95 -16.98
CA GLU A 107 0.29 22.06 -18.15
C GLU A 107 0.53 20.60 -17.77
N GLU A 108 1.63 20.31 -17.06
CA GLU A 108 1.95 18.95 -16.65
C GLU A 108 0.87 18.32 -15.76
N ASN A 109 0.32 19.07 -14.80
CA ASN A 109 -0.74 18.54 -13.94
C ASN A 109 -2.08 18.41 -14.66
N ARG A 110 -2.41 19.34 -15.57
CA ARG A 110 -3.59 19.25 -16.44
C ARG A 110 -3.51 18.03 -17.35
N ASP A 111 -2.37 17.80 -17.97
CA ASP A 111 -2.16 16.68 -18.88
C ASP A 111 -2.17 15.36 -18.10
N ARG A 112 -1.55 15.29 -16.92
CA ARG A 112 -1.70 14.13 -16.00
C ARG A 112 -3.16 13.84 -15.65
N ALA A 113 -3.95 14.86 -15.36
CA ALA A 113 -5.37 14.69 -15.05
C ALA A 113 -6.16 14.15 -16.27
N ARG A 114 -5.88 14.66 -17.48
CA ARG A 114 -6.50 14.17 -18.72
C ARG A 114 -6.10 12.74 -19.03
N ASP A 115 -4.81 12.42 -18.97
CA ASP A 115 -4.30 11.06 -19.19
C ASP A 115 -4.95 10.07 -18.19
N ARG A 116 -5.15 10.48 -16.94
CA ARG A 116 -5.82 9.67 -15.92
C ARG A 116 -7.31 9.52 -16.20
N LEU A 117 -8.00 10.58 -16.64
CA LEU A 117 -9.41 10.52 -17.02
C LEU A 117 -9.61 9.60 -18.23
N GLU A 118 -8.77 9.68 -19.25
CA GLU A 118 -8.77 8.76 -20.40
C GLU A 118 -8.50 7.31 -19.95
N GLY A 119 -7.59 7.14 -18.98
CA GLY A 119 -7.31 5.85 -18.36
C GLY A 119 -8.50 5.19 -17.64
N LEU A 120 -9.58 5.93 -17.36
CA LEU A 120 -10.79 5.38 -16.73
C LEU A 120 -11.45 4.29 -17.58
N GLU A 121 -11.39 4.39 -18.91
CA GLU A 121 -11.93 3.39 -19.83
C GLU A 121 -11.23 2.02 -19.71
N SER A 122 -9.97 2.03 -19.25
CA SER A 122 -9.18 0.82 -19.03
C SER A 122 -9.39 0.19 -17.65
N GLN A 123 -10.09 0.87 -16.74
CA GLN A 123 -10.38 0.34 -15.41
C GLN A 123 -11.56 -0.62 -15.44
N PRO A 124 -11.54 -1.70 -14.63
CA PRO A 124 -12.73 -2.51 -14.38
C PRO A 124 -13.93 -1.65 -13.94
N GLU A 125 -15.14 -2.08 -14.27
CA GLU A 125 -16.37 -1.35 -13.93
C GLU A 125 -16.60 -1.24 -12.40
N GLY A 126 -17.53 -0.40 -11.97
CA GLY A 126 -17.92 -0.26 -10.58
C GLY A 126 -16.83 0.36 -9.68
N TYR A 127 -16.43 -0.35 -8.63
CA TYR A 127 -15.57 0.18 -7.57
C TYR A 127 -14.18 0.63 -8.08
N ALA A 128 -13.58 -0.10 -9.01
CA ALA A 128 -12.25 0.25 -9.52
C ALA A 128 -12.24 1.62 -10.24
N ARG A 129 -13.27 1.92 -11.02
CA ARG A 129 -13.47 3.25 -11.63
C ARG A 129 -13.64 4.35 -10.58
N LEU A 130 -14.48 4.11 -9.56
CA LEU A 130 -14.68 5.06 -8.47
C LEU A 130 -13.37 5.37 -7.73
N ALA A 131 -12.61 4.32 -7.37
CA ALA A 131 -11.32 4.45 -6.70
C ALA A 131 -10.28 5.19 -7.57
N HIS A 132 -10.28 4.96 -8.89
CA HIS A 132 -9.37 5.63 -9.83
C HIS A 132 -9.62 7.14 -9.92
N LEU A 133 -10.89 7.55 -9.83
CA LEU A 133 -11.29 8.97 -9.88
C LEU A 133 -10.74 9.79 -8.72
N VAL A 134 -10.50 9.20 -7.54
CA VAL A 134 -9.85 9.88 -6.40
C VAL A 134 -8.50 10.48 -6.83
N THR A 135 -7.66 9.69 -7.49
CA THR A 135 -6.35 10.17 -7.96
C THR A 135 -6.46 11.14 -9.12
N THR A 136 -7.48 10.99 -9.97
CA THR A 136 -7.70 11.86 -11.12
C THR A 136 -8.11 13.27 -10.68
N ARG A 137 -9.03 13.37 -9.71
CA ARG A 137 -9.51 14.64 -9.15
C ARG A 137 -8.43 15.42 -8.44
N ARG A 138 -7.55 14.71 -7.73
CA ARG A 138 -6.36 15.28 -7.09
C ARG A 138 -5.52 16.11 -8.08
N TRP A 139 -5.16 15.54 -9.23
CA TRP A 139 -4.38 16.23 -10.26
C TRP A 139 -5.14 17.39 -10.94
N ALA A 140 -6.44 17.21 -11.17
CA ALA A 140 -7.28 18.26 -11.75
C ALA A 140 -7.39 19.48 -10.81
N GLY A 141 -7.56 19.23 -9.51
CA GLY A 141 -7.60 20.27 -8.48
C GLY A 141 -6.27 21.02 -8.36
N GLU A 142 -5.14 20.30 -8.44
CA GLU A 142 -3.81 20.91 -8.45
C GLU A 142 -3.65 21.86 -9.64
N ALA A 143 -4.00 21.40 -10.84
CA ALA A 143 -3.87 22.18 -12.07
C ALA A 143 -4.76 23.44 -12.05
N GLU A 144 -6.02 23.31 -11.66
CA GLU A 144 -6.98 24.42 -11.60
C GLU A 144 -6.54 25.49 -10.59
N ALA A 145 -6.20 25.08 -9.37
CA ALA A 145 -5.82 26.03 -8.34
C ALA A 145 -4.48 26.71 -8.63
N ALA A 146 -3.54 26.01 -9.25
CA ALA A 146 -2.28 26.60 -9.72
C ALA A 146 -2.51 27.63 -10.83
N TYR A 147 -3.42 27.33 -11.76
CA TYR A 147 -3.85 28.29 -12.79
C TYR A 147 -4.49 29.52 -12.14
N ALA A 148 -5.50 29.33 -11.28
CA ALA A 148 -6.20 30.42 -10.59
C ALA A 148 -5.27 31.28 -9.70
N ALA A 149 -4.26 30.68 -9.08
CA ALA A 149 -3.24 31.42 -8.34
C ALA A 149 -2.36 32.29 -9.24
N ALA A 150 -2.12 31.86 -10.48
CA ALA A 150 -1.33 32.61 -11.45
C ALA A 150 -2.12 33.73 -12.15
N THR A 151 -3.46 33.62 -12.25
CA THR A 151 -4.30 34.50 -13.08
C THR A 151 -5.37 35.28 -12.32
N ASP A 152 -5.93 34.73 -11.25
CA ASP A 152 -7.17 35.19 -10.60
C ASP A 152 -6.98 35.56 -9.12
N ASP A 153 -5.74 35.82 -8.71
CA ASP A 153 -5.34 36.21 -7.35
C ASP A 153 -5.79 35.22 -6.26
N ARG A 154 -5.97 33.92 -6.58
CA ARG A 154 -6.25 32.89 -5.56
C ARG A 154 -5.10 32.80 -4.58
N THR A 155 -5.42 32.66 -3.29
CA THR A 155 -4.46 32.64 -2.20
C THR A 155 -4.59 31.38 -1.33
N THR A 156 -3.62 31.14 -0.46
CA THR A 156 -3.70 30.05 0.54
C THR A 156 -4.90 30.23 1.47
N ALA A 157 -5.28 31.47 1.80
CA ALA A 157 -6.42 31.76 2.67
C ALA A 157 -7.76 31.28 2.08
N ASP A 158 -7.87 31.23 0.75
CA ASP A 158 -9.07 30.71 0.08
C ASP A 158 -9.20 29.19 0.24
N LEU A 159 -8.07 28.48 0.39
CA LEU A 159 -8.04 27.03 0.60
C LEU A 159 -8.11 26.65 2.08
N GLU A 160 -7.61 27.49 2.99
CA GLU A 160 -7.69 27.25 4.44
C GLU A 160 -9.13 27.04 4.91
N GLY A 161 -10.09 27.81 4.39
CA GLY A 161 -11.52 27.62 4.69
C GLY A 161 -12.03 26.27 4.20
N SER A 162 -11.69 25.89 2.96
CA SER A 162 -12.12 24.62 2.36
C SER A 162 -11.54 23.40 3.08
N LEU A 163 -10.27 23.49 3.50
CA LEU A 163 -9.61 22.45 4.30
C LEU A 163 -10.23 22.33 5.70
N SER A 164 -10.59 23.43 6.34
CA SER A 164 -11.29 23.42 7.64
C SER A 164 -12.69 22.82 7.55
N ASP A 165 -13.41 23.10 6.45
CA ASP A 165 -14.71 22.50 6.19
C ASP A 165 -14.58 20.99 5.96
N LEU A 166 -13.56 20.57 5.20
CA LEU A 166 -13.24 19.16 4.98
C LEU A 166 -12.85 18.43 6.28
N GLU A 167 -12.00 19.04 7.12
CA GLU A 167 -11.64 18.50 8.44
C GLU A 167 -12.89 18.27 9.30
N THR A 168 -13.82 19.22 9.32
CA THR A 168 -15.09 19.10 10.04
C THR A 168 -15.95 17.97 9.47
N ALA A 169 -16.01 17.84 8.14
CA ALA A 169 -16.79 16.79 7.48
C ALA A 169 -16.22 15.40 7.76
N VAL A 170 -14.90 15.22 7.66
CA VAL A 170 -14.23 13.96 7.99
C VAL A 170 -14.49 13.57 9.44
N ALA A 171 -14.30 14.51 10.38
CA ALA A 171 -14.54 14.25 11.80
C ALA A 171 -16.02 13.88 12.09
N THR A 172 -16.96 14.50 11.38
CA THR A 172 -18.39 14.18 11.54
C THR A 172 -18.69 12.75 11.09
N VAL A 173 -18.20 12.34 9.92
CA VAL A 173 -18.41 10.98 9.43
C VAL A 173 -17.71 9.96 10.33
N ASP A 174 -16.53 10.29 10.85
CA ASP A 174 -15.78 9.44 11.77
C ASP A 174 -16.51 9.23 13.11
N ASP A 175 -17.04 10.32 13.70
CA ASP A 175 -17.78 10.30 14.97
C ASP A 175 -19.13 9.57 14.85
N GLU A 176 -19.76 9.60 13.67
CA GLU A 176 -21.07 8.99 13.40
C GLU A 176 -20.96 7.55 12.86
N LEU A 177 -19.73 7.04 12.63
CA LEU A 177 -19.50 5.73 12.05
C LEU A 177 -20.15 4.61 12.89
N THR A 178 -21.13 3.95 12.28
CA THR A 178 -21.82 2.77 12.83
C THR A 178 -21.76 1.66 11.78
N ARG A 179 -21.46 0.43 12.22
CA ARG A 179 -21.32 -0.70 11.30
C ARG A 179 -22.63 -1.48 11.20
N THR A 180 -23.24 -1.48 10.03
CA THR A 180 -24.53 -2.09 9.74
C THR A 180 -24.56 -2.86 8.42
N GLY A 181 -25.46 -3.82 8.30
CA GLY A 181 -25.67 -4.57 7.06
C GLY A 181 -26.50 -5.83 7.29
N ASP A 182 -26.37 -6.81 6.38
CA ASP A 182 -27.08 -8.10 6.45
C ASP A 182 -26.18 -9.26 6.91
N GLY A 183 -24.98 -9.36 6.33
CA GLY A 183 -23.95 -10.38 6.61
C GLY A 183 -22.68 -9.77 7.19
N SER A 184 -22.10 -10.41 8.20
CA SER A 184 -20.90 -9.91 8.89
C SER A 184 -19.67 -9.96 7.99
N GLU A 185 -19.51 -11.04 7.20
CA GLU A 185 -18.39 -11.21 6.28
C GLU A 185 -18.30 -10.07 5.25
N GLU A 186 -19.38 -9.82 4.51
CA GLU A 186 -19.40 -8.76 3.50
C GLU A 186 -19.30 -7.38 4.14
N ALA A 187 -19.91 -7.19 5.31
CA ALA A 187 -19.81 -5.95 6.05
C ALA A 187 -18.35 -5.66 6.47
N VAL A 188 -17.60 -6.62 6.99
CA VAL A 188 -16.18 -6.43 7.36
C VAL A 188 -15.38 -5.90 6.17
N VAL A 189 -15.54 -6.50 4.98
CA VAL A 189 -14.79 -6.08 3.78
C VAL A 189 -15.13 -4.66 3.34
N VAL A 190 -16.42 -4.31 3.37
CA VAL A 190 -16.86 -2.96 3.00
C VAL A 190 -16.43 -1.92 4.02
N TYR A 191 -16.63 -2.19 5.32
CA TYR A 191 -16.23 -1.25 6.37
C TYR A 191 -14.73 -1.09 6.44
N ALA A 192 -13.93 -2.14 6.27
CA ALA A 192 -12.48 -2.03 6.16
C ALA A 192 -12.07 -1.08 5.01
N THR A 193 -12.79 -1.13 3.90
CA THR A 193 -12.55 -0.25 2.75
C THR A 193 -12.95 1.19 3.05
N ALA A 194 -14.14 1.43 3.61
CA ALA A 194 -14.60 2.76 3.98
C ALA A 194 -13.72 3.41 5.06
N GLU A 195 -13.35 2.65 6.10
CA GLU A 195 -12.43 3.06 7.15
C GLU A 195 -11.06 3.46 6.60
N ARG A 196 -10.52 2.70 5.63
CA ARG A 196 -9.26 3.05 4.95
C ARG A 196 -9.39 4.39 4.24
N ARG A 197 -10.53 4.65 3.59
CA ARG A 197 -10.80 5.93 2.94
C ARG A 197 -10.89 7.07 3.95
N LEU A 198 -11.52 6.88 5.10
CA LEU A 198 -11.53 7.90 6.16
C LEU A 198 -10.10 8.22 6.64
N ASP A 199 -9.24 7.22 6.79
CA ASP A 199 -7.83 7.42 7.16
C ASP A 199 -7.03 8.14 6.06
N GLU A 200 -7.28 7.82 4.79
CA GLU A 200 -6.69 8.52 3.65
C GLU A 200 -7.14 9.98 3.58
N ALA A 201 -8.40 10.29 3.89
CA ALA A 201 -8.91 11.65 3.96
C ALA A 201 -8.26 12.45 5.09
N ASN A 202 -8.12 11.84 6.28
CA ASN A 202 -7.35 12.42 7.38
C ASN A 202 -5.89 12.64 7.00
N ARG A 203 -5.27 11.68 6.33
CA ARG A 203 -3.89 11.80 5.86
C ARG A 203 -3.72 12.96 4.87
N ALA A 204 -4.68 13.18 3.98
CA ALA A 204 -4.65 14.32 3.07
C ALA A 204 -4.63 15.66 3.84
N LEU A 205 -5.44 15.79 4.88
CA LEU A 205 -5.46 16.96 5.77
C LEU A 205 -4.15 17.13 6.54
N GLU A 206 -3.59 16.04 7.08
CA GLU A 206 -2.31 16.11 7.77
C GLU A 206 -1.16 16.51 6.84
N GLU A 207 -1.15 16.00 5.60
CA GLU A 207 -0.16 16.36 4.60
C GLU A 207 -0.33 17.82 4.15
N ALA A 208 -1.57 18.33 4.06
CA ALA A 208 -1.84 19.74 3.82
C ALA A 208 -1.32 20.62 4.98
N ALA A 209 -1.53 20.23 6.23
CA ALA A 209 -1.04 20.95 7.40
C ALA A 209 0.50 20.98 7.50
N ARG A 210 1.17 19.99 6.90
CA ARG A 210 2.63 19.89 6.82
C ARG A 210 3.21 20.54 5.55
N ALA A 211 2.38 21.10 4.68
CA ALA A 211 2.85 21.80 3.48
C ALA A 211 3.83 22.92 3.87
N GLY A 212 5.09 22.76 3.47
CA GLY A 212 6.19 23.65 3.83
C GLY A 212 6.41 24.76 2.79
N PRO A 213 7.33 25.72 3.06
CA PRO A 213 7.66 26.76 2.09
C PRO A 213 8.23 26.13 0.80
N ARG A 214 7.47 26.25 -0.29
CA ARG A 214 7.79 25.73 -1.64
C ARG A 214 8.59 26.75 -2.48
N THR A 215 8.94 26.34 -3.70
CA THR A 215 9.65 27.15 -4.69
C THR A 215 8.85 28.40 -5.10
N SER A 216 7.51 28.34 -5.06
CA SER A 216 6.61 29.46 -5.34
C SER A 216 5.27 29.34 -4.61
N ASP A 217 4.55 30.46 -4.46
CA ASP A 217 3.19 30.50 -3.89
C ASP A 217 2.18 29.75 -4.77
N VAL A 218 2.39 29.74 -6.09
CA VAL A 218 1.52 29.02 -7.04
C VAL A 218 1.60 27.51 -6.85
N GLU A 219 2.81 26.96 -6.71
CA GLU A 219 3.00 25.52 -6.42
C GLU A 219 2.42 25.14 -5.05
N LEU A 220 2.55 26.02 -4.05
CA LEU A 220 1.96 25.77 -2.74
C LEU A 220 0.43 25.73 -2.81
N ILE A 221 -0.21 26.65 -3.54
CA ILE A 221 -1.66 26.68 -3.69
C ILE A 221 -2.16 25.47 -4.49
N GLY A 222 -1.45 25.09 -5.56
CA GLY A 222 -1.71 23.86 -6.30
C GLY A 222 -1.68 22.64 -5.38
N GLU A 223 -0.62 22.47 -4.60
CA GLU A 223 -0.50 21.33 -3.66
C GLU A 223 -1.58 21.34 -2.57
N LEU A 224 -1.95 22.49 -2.03
CA LEU A 224 -3.02 22.54 -1.03
C LEU A 224 -4.38 22.13 -1.65
N ALA A 225 -4.63 22.50 -2.90
CA ALA A 225 -5.82 22.08 -3.63
C ALA A 225 -5.79 20.59 -4.00
N ASP A 226 -4.62 20.06 -4.35
CA ASP A 226 -4.33 18.63 -4.53
C ASP A 226 -4.76 17.83 -3.29
N ARG A 227 -4.31 18.27 -2.10
CA ARG A 227 -4.68 17.62 -0.83
C ARG A 227 -6.17 17.77 -0.52
N HIS A 228 -6.74 18.94 -0.77
CA HIS A 228 -8.16 19.16 -0.58
C HIS A 228 -9.01 18.24 -1.47
N GLU A 229 -8.75 18.17 -2.79
CA GLU A 229 -9.51 17.29 -3.69
C GLU A 229 -9.26 15.81 -3.41
N TRP A 230 -8.03 15.42 -3.03
CA TRP A 230 -7.76 14.05 -2.59
C TRP A 230 -8.61 13.70 -1.36
N GLY A 231 -8.56 14.50 -0.30
CA GLY A 231 -9.31 14.23 0.93
C GLY A 231 -10.82 14.26 0.70
N ARG A 232 -11.32 15.22 -0.10
CA ARG A 232 -12.73 15.32 -0.45
C ARG A 232 -13.23 14.11 -1.25
N ALA A 233 -12.53 13.73 -2.31
CA ALA A 233 -12.92 12.59 -3.14
C ALA A 233 -12.93 11.28 -2.34
N THR A 234 -11.94 11.13 -1.46
CA THR A 234 -11.81 9.97 -0.57
C THR A 234 -12.95 9.93 0.47
N LEU A 235 -13.34 11.07 1.05
CA LEU A 235 -14.48 11.17 1.97
C LEU A 235 -15.82 10.89 1.26
N GLU A 236 -15.99 11.37 0.03
CA GLU A 236 -17.18 11.09 -0.78
C GLU A 236 -17.29 9.58 -1.09
N GLU A 237 -16.17 8.92 -1.44
CA GLU A 237 -16.14 7.46 -1.61
C GLU A 237 -16.49 6.72 -0.32
N ALA A 238 -15.90 7.13 0.82
CA ALA A 238 -16.20 6.52 2.13
C ALA A 238 -17.70 6.65 2.46
N THR A 239 -18.25 7.86 2.35
CA THR A 239 -19.66 8.15 2.62
C THR A 239 -20.58 7.30 1.73
N TYR A 240 -20.28 7.20 0.44
CA TYR A 240 -21.05 6.37 -0.49
C TYR A 240 -21.13 4.91 -0.04
N LEU A 241 -19.99 4.32 0.36
CA LEU A 241 -19.93 2.93 0.84
C LEU A 241 -20.77 2.73 2.12
N LEU A 242 -20.69 3.67 3.06
CA LEU A 242 -21.43 3.64 4.32
C LEU A 242 -22.95 3.74 4.12
N GLU A 243 -23.39 4.66 3.25
CA GLU A 243 -24.80 4.84 2.89
C GLU A 243 -25.36 3.61 2.17
N ARG A 244 -24.55 3.01 1.27
CA ARG A 244 -24.93 1.80 0.55
C ARG A 244 -25.10 0.63 1.51
N GLN A 245 -24.21 0.45 2.49
CA GLN A 245 -24.36 -0.61 3.50
C GLN A 245 -25.61 -0.44 4.35
N THR A 246 -25.93 0.79 4.77
CA THR A 246 -27.15 1.09 5.52
C THR A 246 -28.43 0.75 4.73
N THR A 247 -28.35 0.76 3.40
CA THR A 247 -29.47 0.37 2.53
C THR A 247 -29.63 -1.15 2.40
N ILE A 248 -28.53 -1.91 2.58
CA ILE A 248 -28.53 -3.37 2.51
C ILE A 248 -29.23 -3.95 3.74
N GLY A 249 -28.82 -3.53 4.94
CA GLY A 249 -29.41 -4.02 6.19
C GLY A 249 -29.16 -3.10 7.39
N ASP A 250 -29.88 -3.33 8.48
CA ASP A 250 -29.84 -2.53 9.71
C ASP A 250 -29.32 -3.29 10.94
N ARG A 251 -28.86 -4.54 10.77
CA ARG A 251 -28.18 -5.28 11.85
C ARG A 251 -26.87 -4.58 12.17
N SER A 252 -26.66 -4.19 13.43
CA SER A 252 -25.39 -3.63 13.88
C SER A 252 -24.34 -4.72 14.09
N PHE A 253 -23.09 -4.40 13.74
CA PHE A 253 -21.92 -5.26 13.84
C PHE A 253 -20.82 -4.68 14.74
N ASP A 254 -21.03 -3.54 15.41
CA ASP A 254 -19.96 -2.89 16.18
C ASP A 254 -19.46 -3.76 17.34
N ASP A 255 -20.35 -4.28 18.18
CA ASP A 255 -19.98 -5.18 19.29
C ASP A 255 -19.34 -6.49 18.78
N GLU A 256 -19.80 -6.98 17.63
CA GLU A 256 -19.34 -8.22 17.00
C GLU A 256 -17.92 -8.04 16.46
N PHE A 257 -17.67 -6.97 15.70
CA PHE A 257 -16.34 -6.69 15.15
C PHE A 257 -15.34 -6.30 16.24
N GLU A 258 -15.78 -5.61 17.30
CA GLU A 258 -14.91 -5.32 18.45
C GLU A 258 -14.48 -6.62 19.15
N SER A 259 -15.44 -7.52 19.38
CA SER A 259 -15.17 -8.83 19.99
C SER A 259 -14.25 -9.68 19.10
N ALA A 260 -14.56 -9.78 17.81
CA ALA A 260 -13.77 -10.54 16.84
C ALA A 260 -12.35 -9.96 16.72
N ALA A 261 -12.19 -8.65 16.55
CA ALA A 261 -10.88 -8.02 16.47
C ALA A 261 -10.04 -8.33 17.71
N SER A 262 -10.62 -8.20 18.92
CA SER A 262 -9.92 -8.52 20.16
C SER A 262 -9.52 -9.99 20.24
N ALA A 263 -10.43 -10.91 19.90
CA ALA A 263 -10.18 -12.35 19.98
C ALA A 263 -9.09 -12.80 18.99
N LEU A 264 -9.19 -12.36 17.73
CA LEU A 264 -8.24 -12.68 16.67
C LEU A 264 -6.84 -12.11 16.99
N LEU A 265 -6.75 -10.88 17.50
CA LEU A 265 -5.48 -10.26 17.92
C LEU A 265 -4.82 -11.00 19.08
N ASP A 266 -5.61 -11.46 20.06
CA ASP A 266 -5.10 -12.22 21.20
C ASP A 266 -4.60 -13.60 20.78
N ASP A 267 -5.26 -14.27 19.82
CA ASP A 267 -4.92 -15.62 19.37
C ASP A 267 -3.59 -15.66 18.58
N VAL A 268 -3.35 -14.68 17.70
CA VAL A 268 -2.10 -14.63 16.90
C VAL A 268 -0.90 -14.07 17.67
N ARG A 269 -1.14 -13.44 18.82
CA ARG A 269 -0.12 -12.70 19.58
C ARG A 269 1.11 -13.54 19.91
N ASP A 270 0.92 -14.69 20.55
CA ASP A 270 2.03 -15.53 21.00
C ASP A 270 2.88 -16.00 19.81
N ARG A 271 2.23 -16.34 18.67
CA ARG A 271 2.92 -16.73 17.43
C ARG A 271 3.74 -15.58 16.83
N ILE A 272 3.25 -14.35 16.92
CA ILE A 272 4.00 -13.15 16.49
C ILE A 272 5.20 -12.87 17.41
N GLU A 273 5.04 -13.05 18.72
CA GLU A 273 6.12 -12.90 19.70
C GLU A 273 7.22 -13.97 19.53
N GLU A 274 6.87 -15.15 19.01
CA GLU A 274 7.79 -16.24 18.67
C GLU A 274 8.56 -16.05 17.36
N LEU A 275 8.19 -15.09 16.51
CA LEU A 275 8.91 -14.83 15.27
C LEU A 275 10.36 -14.33 15.53
N PRO A 276 11.29 -14.54 14.57
CA PRO A 276 12.69 -14.08 14.67
C PRO A 276 12.79 -12.57 14.91
N ALA A 277 13.37 -12.10 16.03
CA ALA A 277 13.42 -10.67 16.37
C ALA A 277 14.20 -9.82 15.34
N ASP A 278 15.29 -10.36 14.81
CA ASP A 278 16.04 -9.77 13.70
C ASP A 278 15.55 -10.37 12.38
N VAL A 279 15.08 -9.51 11.48
CA VAL A 279 14.62 -9.93 10.14
C VAL A 279 15.76 -10.56 9.33
N GLY A 280 17.02 -10.19 9.61
CA GLY A 280 18.19 -10.82 9.00
C GLY A 280 18.39 -12.29 9.37
N ASP A 281 17.87 -12.72 10.52
CA ASP A 281 17.95 -14.10 10.99
C ASP A 281 16.76 -14.96 10.51
N ALA A 282 15.75 -14.33 9.90
CA ALA A 282 14.50 -14.99 9.50
C ALA A 282 14.72 -16.19 8.57
N GLY A 283 15.62 -16.07 7.60
CA GLY A 283 15.94 -17.14 6.68
C GLY A 283 16.47 -18.40 7.38
N PHE A 284 17.44 -18.23 8.27
CA PHE A 284 18.02 -19.35 9.01
C PHE A 284 17.01 -19.96 10.00
N GLU A 285 16.23 -19.14 10.70
CA GLU A 285 15.27 -19.62 11.70
C GLU A 285 14.05 -20.34 11.08
N LEU A 286 13.66 -19.99 9.85
CA LEU A 286 12.54 -20.66 9.17
C LEU A 286 12.96 -21.97 8.49
N PHE A 287 14.15 -22.03 7.91
CA PHE A 287 14.60 -23.18 7.09
C PHE A 287 15.61 -24.09 7.78
N ASP A 288 16.15 -23.72 8.95
CA ASP A 288 17.20 -24.45 9.69
C ASP A 288 18.49 -24.68 8.87
N GLU A 289 18.75 -23.82 7.88
CA GLU A 289 19.93 -23.83 7.02
C GLU A 289 20.28 -22.43 6.48
N PRO A 290 21.52 -22.18 6.04
CA PRO A 290 21.88 -20.92 5.38
C PRO A 290 21.16 -20.75 4.04
N VAL A 291 20.54 -19.59 3.85
CA VAL A 291 19.72 -19.28 2.65
C VAL A 291 20.20 -18.04 1.90
N ASP A 292 21.36 -17.49 2.25
CA ASP A 292 21.91 -16.26 1.66
C ASP A 292 21.94 -16.32 0.13
N GLY A 293 21.45 -15.28 -0.53
CA GLY A 293 21.46 -15.16 -2.00
C GLY A 293 20.48 -16.09 -2.73
N THR A 294 19.53 -16.68 -2.00
CA THR A 294 18.45 -17.51 -2.54
C THR A 294 17.07 -16.84 -2.36
N PRO A 295 16.04 -17.26 -3.12
CA PRO A 295 14.67 -16.82 -2.90
C PRO A 295 14.16 -16.99 -1.46
N ARG A 296 14.62 -18.03 -0.73
CA ARG A 296 14.24 -18.31 0.66
C ARG A 296 14.58 -17.17 1.61
N GLU A 297 15.74 -16.54 1.47
CA GLU A 297 16.16 -15.41 2.31
C GLU A 297 15.15 -14.26 2.22
N ARG A 298 14.83 -13.87 1.00
CA ARG A 298 13.91 -12.77 0.73
C ARG A 298 12.49 -13.10 1.19
N LEU A 299 12.01 -14.29 0.85
CA LEU A 299 10.67 -14.75 1.22
C LEU A 299 10.49 -14.77 2.75
N ALA A 300 11.47 -15.30 3.50
CA ALA A 300 11.41 -15.33 4.96
C ALA A 300 11.41 -13.93 5.58
N SER A 301 12.29 -13.05 5.09
CA SER A 301 12.37 -11.65 5.51
C SER A 301 11.04 -10.92 5.27
N ASP A 302 10.47 -11.06 4.07
CA ASP A 302 9.23 -10.41 3.67
C ASP A 302 8.04 -10.92 4.51
N LEU A 303 7.90 -12.23 4.74
CA LEU A 303 6.83 -12.79 5.57
C LEU A 303 6.92 -12.33 7.03
N VAL A 304 8.10 -12.44 7.65
CA VAL A 304 8.28 -12.10 9.07
C VAL A 304 8.11 -10.59 9.30
N SER A 305 8.65 -9.76 8.41
CA SER A 305 8.48 -8.32 8.51
C SER A 305 7.03 -7.91 8.28
N THR A 306 6.34 -8.53 7.33
CA THR A 306 4.94 -8.21 7.00
C THR A 306 4.00 -8.66 8.11
N ALA A 307 4.13 -9.88 8.62
CA ALA A 307 3.29 -10.40 9.70
C ALA A 307 3.37 -9.49 10.94
N ARG A 308 4.58 -9.05 11.33
CA ARG A 308 4.77 -8.13 12.46
C ARG A 308 4.19 -6.74 12.22
N GLY A 309 4.53 -6.13 11.09
CA GLY A 309 4.02 -4.80 10.76
C GLY A 309 2.50 -4.79 10.65
N SER A 310 1.92 -5.83 10.04
CA SER A 310 0.47 -6.00 9.95
C SER A 310 -0.18 -6.21 11.31
N TYR A 311 0.44 -6.99 12.21
CA TYR A 311 -0.04 -7.15 13.58
C TYR A 311 -0.06 -5.82 14.36
N GLU A 312 1.02 -5.03 14.27
CA GLU A 312 1.09 -3.71 14.90
C GLU A 312 0.04 -2.75 14.33
N ASN A 313 -0.16 -2.75 13.01
CA ASN A 313 -1.21 -1.96 12.37
C ASN A 313 -2.61 -2.41 12.80
N ALA A 314 -2.86 -3.72 12.92
CA ALA A 314 -4.16 -4.24 13.35
C ALA A 314 -4.49 -3.84 14.80
N LEU A 315 -3.48 -3.85 15.69
CA LEU A 315 -3.61 -3.31 17.04
C LEU A 315 -4.00 -1.83 17.03
N GLU A 316 -3.28 -1.01 16.26
CA GLU A 316 -3.59 0.42 16.11
C GLU A 316 -5.03 0.62 15.59
N TYR A 317 -5.44 -0.13 14.56
CA TYR A 317 -6.79 -0.06 14.01
C TYR A 317 -7.85 -0.45 15.04
N SER A 318 -7.60 -1.46 15.87
CA SER A 318 -8.50 -1.80 16.97
C SER A 318 -8.61 -0.65 17.98
N GLU A 319 -7.50 -0.02 18.34
CA GLU A 319 -7.45 1.09 19.31
C GLU A 319 -8.14 2.37 18.79
N THR A 320 -8.09 2.61 17.48
CA THR A 320 -8.70 3.78 16.82
C THR A 320 -10.11 3.50 16.26
N ASN A 321 -10.79 2.45 16.74
CA ASN A 321 -12.13 2.06 16.27
C ASN A 321 -12.22 1.92 14.73
N ARG A 322 -11.23 1.27 14.12
CA ARG A 322 -11.17 0.84 12.71
C ARG A 322 -11.34 -0.68 12.65
N LEU A 323 -12.47 -1.15 13.17
CA LEU A 323 -12.66 -2.56 13.48
C LEU A 323 -12.68 -3.45 12.22
N GLY A 324 -13.28 -2.98 11.12
CA GLY A 324 -13.26 -3.71 9.85
C GLY A 324 -11.83 -3.87 9.33
N ARG A 325 -11.03 -2.79 9.36
CA ARG A 325 -9.61 -2.85 8.99
C ARG A 325 -8.81 -3.75 9.91
N SER A 326 -9.08 -3.72 11.22
CA SER A 326 -8.40 -4.60 12.17
C SER A 326 -8.62 -6.06 11.82
N VAL A 327 -9.88 -6.51 11.73
CA VAL A 327 -10.22 -7.90 11.38
C VAL A 327 -9.59 -8.34 10.06
N LEU A 328 -9.71 -7.53 9.00
CA LEU A 328 -9.13 -7.86 7.69
C LEU A 328 -7.59 -7.88 7.73
N THR A 329 -6.97 -6.99 8.52
CA THR A 329 -5.51 -6.99 8.68
C THR A 329 -5.06 -8.24 9.42
N VAL A 330 -5.79 -8.69 10.45
CA VAL A 330 -5.46 -9.93 11.17
C VAL A 330 -5.64 -11.18 10.30
N LEU A 331 -6.61 -11.21 9.38
CA LEU A 331 -6.68 -12.26 8.34
C LEU A 331 -5.36 -12.38 7.57
N GLY A 332 -4.77 -11.24 7.20
CA GLY A 332 -3.47 -11.19 6.53
C GLY A 332 -2.34 -11.73 7.41
N VAL A 333 -2.34 -11.37 8.70
CA VAL A 333 -1.38 -11.87 9.69
C VAL A 333 -1.46 -13.39 9.81
N GLU A 334 -2.67 -13.94 9.98
CA GLU A 334 -2.85 -15.39 10.11
C GLU A 334 -2.44 -16.13 8.83
N ASN A 335 -2.80 -15.61 7.66
CA ASN A 335 -2.39 -16.17 6.39
C ASN A 335 -0.85 -16.22 6.23
N ASP A 336 -0.15 -15.18 6.69
CA ASP A 336 1.31 -15.14 6.72
C ASP A 336 1.90 -16.13 7.75
N LEU A 337 1.30 -16.26 8.94
CA LEU A 337 1.74 -17.22 9.96
C LEU A 337 1.54 -18.66 9.51
N LEU A 338 0.41 -19.00 8.90
CA LEU A 338 0.17 -20.33 8.31
C LEU A 338 1.15 -20.61 7.17
N ALA A 339 1.48 -19.61 6.35
CA ALA A 339 2.51 -19.74 5.33
C ALA A 339 3.89 -20.04 5.94
N ILE A 340 4.26 -19.36 7.02
CA ILE A 340 5.50 -19.62 7.77
C ILE A 340 5.51 -21.06 8.32
N ASP A 341 4.42 -21.51 8.93
CA ASP A 341 4.33 -22.86 9.49
C ASP A 341 4.43 -23.95 8.42
N ARG A 342 3.83 -23.70 7.25
CA ARG A 342 3.90 -24.59 6.10
C ARG A 342 5.33 -24.72 5.54
N LEU A 343 6.06 -23.61 5.47
CA LEU A 343 7.46 -23.58 5.05
C LEU A 343 8.36 -24.31 6.04
N ARG A 344 8.19 -24.07 7.35
CA ARG A 344 8.91 -24.78 8.42
C ARG A 344 8.68 -26.29 8.38
N ALA A 345 7.47 -26.72 8.02
CA ALA A 345 7.14 -28.13 7.88
C ALA A 345 7.76 -28.79 6.62
N GLY A 346 8.30 -28.01 5.68
CA GLY A 346 8.83 -28.51 4.41
C GLY A 346 7.76 -29.22 3.56
N SER A 347 6.49 -28.81 3.69
CA SER A 347 5.34 -29.53 3.12
C SER A 347 5.05 -29.19 1.67
N ASP A 348 5.93 -28.43 1.03
CA ASP A 348 5.65 -27.70 -0.19
C ASP A 348 6.74 -27.94 -1.24
N ASP A 349 6.31 -28.38 -2.43
CA ASP A 349 7.17 -28.51 -3.62
C ASP A 349 7.31 -27.13 -4.28
N LEU A 350 8.04 -26.23 -3.60
CA LEU A 350 8.31 -24.87 -4.08
C LEU A 350 9.74 -24.79 -4.61
N VAL A 351 9.89 -24.17 -5.79
CA VAL A 351 11.20 -23.81 -6.34
C VAL A 351 11.71 -22.56 -5.62
N LEU A 352 12.33 -22.76 -4.45
CA LEU A 352 12.89 -21.67 -3.63
C LEU A 352 14.42 -21.73 -3.53
N ASP A 353 15.04 -22.73 -4.16
CA ASP A 353 16.48 -22.68 -4.42
C ASP A 353 16.80 -21.55 -5.40
N ARG A 354 18.08 -21.15 -5.45
CA ARG A 354 18.54 -20.19 -6.45
C ARG A 354 18.25 -20.75 -7.85
N PRO A 355 17.52 -20.02 -8.73
CA PRO A 355 17.24 -20.48 -10.08
C PRO A 355 18.53 -20.74 -10.86
N ASP A 356 18.62 -21.88 -11.54
CA ASP A 356 19.73 -22.18 -12.43
C ASP A 356 19.54 -21.51 -13.80
N ASP A 357 18.29 -21.40 -14.26
CA ASP A 357 17.91 -20.87 -15.57
C ASP A 357 16.52 -20.20 -15.59
N ALA A 358 16.08 -19.77 -16.77
CA ALA A 358 14.77 -19.16 -16.96
C ALA A 358 13.59 -20.14 -16.76
N ASP A 359 13.79 -21.45 -16.96
CA ASP A 359 12.74 -22.45 -16.77
C ASP A 359 12.38 -22.62 -15.29
N ASP A 360 13.34 -22.48 -14.37
CA ASP A 360 13.08 -22.46 -12.93
C ASP A 360 12.17 -21.28 -12.53
N VAL A 361 12.48 -20.08 -13.01
CA VAL A 361 11.68 -18.87 -12.75
C VAL A 361 10.27 -19.03 -13.34
N ARG A 362 10.17 -19.59 -14.55
CA ARG A 362 8.89 -19.87 -15.22
C ARG A 362 8.07 -20.88 -14.42
N THR A 363 8.71 -21.92 -13.88
CA THR A 363 8.07 -22.94 -13.04
C THR A 363 7.54 -22.33 -11.76
N ALA A 364 8.30 -21.43 -11.13
CA ALA A 364 7.84 -20.71 -9.94
C ALA A 364 6.60 -19.84 -10.24
N LYS A 365 6.60 -19.08 -11.35
CA LYS A 365 5.41 -18.28 -11.75
C LYS A 365 4.21 -19.18 -12.03
N ALA A 366 4.38 -20.27 -12.78
CA ALA A 366 3.31 -21.20 -13.08
C ALA A 366 2.71 -21.82 -11.80
N GLY A 367 3.55 -22.21 -10.83
CA GLY A 367 3.09 -22.73 -9.54
C GLY A 367 2.29 -21.70 -8.73
N ALA A 368 2.65 -20.42 -8.81
CA ALA A 368 1.89 -19.34 -8.19
C ALA A 368 0.53 -19.13 -8.85
N VAL A 369 0.49 -19.11 -10.19
CA VAL A 369 -0.75 -19.01 -10.97
C VAL A 369 -1.69 -20.16 -10.62
N ASP A 370 -1.23 -21.41 -10.69
CA ASP A 370 -2.02 -22.61 -10.39
C ASP A 370 -2.58 -22.59 -8.96
N ALA A 371 -1.78 -22.14 -7.98
CA ALA A 371 -2.21 -22.06 -6.58
C ALA A 371 -3.27 -20.97 -6.37
N ILE A 372 -3.13 -19.82 -7.03
CA ILE A 372 -4.11 -18.73 -6.97
C ILE A 372 -5.43 -19.14 -7.64
N GLU A 373 -5.39 -19.76 -8.82
CA GLU A 373 -6.59 -20.25 -9.50
C GLU A 373 -7.31 -21.30 -8.66
N SER A 374 -6.57 -22.23 -8.05
CA SER A 374 -7.15 -23.22 -7.13
C SER A 374 -7.83 -22.55 -5.92
N ALA A 375 -7.17 -21.56 -5.31
CA ALA A 375 -7.74 -20.81 -4.19
C ALA A 375 -8.97 -20.00 -4.61
N GLN A 376 -8.98 -19.40 -5.81
CA GLN A 376 -10.14 -18.71 -6.38
C GLN A 376 -11.35 -19.65 -6.54
N GLU A 377 -11.14 -20.84 -7.10
CA GLU A 377 -12.20 -21.84 -7.28
C GLU A 377 -12.78 -22.32 -5.95
N GLU A 378 -11.93 -22.59 -4.95
CA GLU A 378 -12.34 -23.09 -3.65
C GLU A 378 -13.05 -22.02 -2.79
N SER A 379 -12.71 -20.75 -2.99
CA SER A 379 -13.19 -19.63 -2.18
C SER A 379 -14.13 -18.67 -2.92
N GLU A 380 -14.71 -19.09 -4.05
CA GLU A 380 -15.58 -18.28 -4.93
C GLU A 380 -16.69 -17.52 -4.17
N ARG A 381 -17.18 -18.06 -3.04
CA ARG A 381 -18.27 -17.48 -2.25
C ARG A 381 -17.85 -16.65 -1.04
N SER A 382 -16.56 -16.57 -0.72
CA SER A 382 -16.09 -15.84 0.45
C SER A 382 -15.54 -14.46 0.06
N ALA A 383 -16.20 -13.40 0.51
CA ALA A 383 -15.74 -12.03 0.28
C ALA A 383 -14.38 -11.75 0.91
N LEU A 384 -14.10 -12.34 2.08
CA LEU A 384 -12.81 -12.20 2.75
C LEU A 384 -11.66 -12.83 1.94
N ALA A 385 -11.88 -14.05 1.43
CA ALA A 385 -10.89 -14.72 0.61
C ALA A 385 -10.64 -13.98 -0.71
N GLN A 386 -11.71 -13.56 -1.42
CA GLN A 386 -11.56 -12.78 -2.66
C GLN A 386 -10.76 -11.49 -2.42
N ARG A 387 -11.04 -10.79 -1.32
CA ARG A 387 -10.31 -9.57 -0.96
C ARG A 387 -8.82 -9.85 -0.70
N ARG A 388 -8.48 -10.96 -0.03
CA ARG A 388 -7.09 -11.34 0.23
C ARG A 388 -6.38 -11.82 -1.05
N LEU A 389 -7.09 -12.46 -1.98
CA LEU A 389 -6.51 -12.88 -3.27
C LEU A 389 -5.98 -11.71 -4.09
N ASN A 390 -6.62 -10.53 -4.06
CA ASN A 390 -6.08 -9.32 -4.70
C ASN A 390 -4.72 -8.89 -4.13
N VAL A 391 -4.51 -9.09 -2.81
CA VAL A 391 -3.20 -8.86 -2.19
C VAL A 391 -2.17 -9.89 -2.65
N ILE A 392 -2.55 -11.16 -2.75
CA ILE A 392 -1.68 -12.26 -3.20
C ILE A 392 -1.27 -12.07 -4.68
N LEU A 393 -2.20 -11.65 -5.54
CA LEU A 393 -1.94 -11.32 -6.95
C LEU A 393 -0.94 -10.17 -7.11
N THR A 394 -0.92 -9.23 -6.15
CA THR A 394 0.07 -8.13 -6.13
C THR A 394 1.50 -8.66 -5.98
N SER A 395 1.72 -9.79 -5.29
CA SER A 395 3.03 -10.43 -5.21
C SER A 395 3.49 -10.95 -6.58
N VAL A 396 2.60 -11.61 -7.35
CA VAL A 396 2.92 -12.03 -8.74
C VAL A 396 3.28 -10.83 -9.61
N GLY A 397 2.46 -9.77 -9.58
CA GLY A 397 2.74 -8.54 -10.33
C GLY A 397 4.00 -7.80 -9.85
N SER A 398 4.42 -8.00 -8.60
CA SER A 398 5.70 -7.47 -8.09
C SER A 398 6.88 -8.27 -8.63
N GLY A 399 6.75 -9.60 -8.74
CA GLY A 399 7.71 -10.45 -9.45
C GLY A 399 7.87 -10.05 -10.91
N ASP A 400 6.77 -9.87 -11.63
CA ASP A 400 6.78 -9.44 -13.04
C ASP A 400 7.48 -8.08 -13.22
N ARG A 401 7.14 -7.09 -12.41
CA ARG A 401 7.78 -5.76 -12.44
C ARG A 401 9.28 -5.80 -12.13
N LEU A 402 9.74 -6.72 -11.28
CA LEU A 402 11.17 -6.90 -11.01
C LEU A 402 11.90 -7.44 -12.25
N LEU A 403 11.31 -8.40 -12.96
CA LEU A 403 11.86 -8.89 -14.22
C LEU A 403 11.90 -7.77 -15.27
N GLU A 404 10.80 -7.04 -15.47
CA GLU A 404 10.69 -5.93 -16.42
C GLU A 404 11.70 -4.81 -16.17
N ARG A 405 11.87 -4.41 -14.91
CA ARG A 405 12.67 -3.23 -14.55
C ARG A 405 14.16 -3.55 -14.42
N ASP A 406 14.49 -4.73 -13.91
CA ASP A 406 15.83 -5.00 -13.38
C ASP A 406 16.59 -6.08 -14.17
N ALA A 407 15.94 -6.91 -15.00
CA ALA A 407 16.62 -7.98 -15.75
C ALA A 407 17.76 -7.47 -16.65
N ALA A 408 17.57 -6.32 -17.31
CA ALA A 408 18.59 -5.68 -18.15
C ALA A 408 19.84 -5.24 -17.36
N ARG A 409 19.67 -4.95 -16.06
CA ARG A 409 20.73 -4.46 -15.18
C ARG A 409 21.42 -5.61 -14.46
N ASP A 410 20.62 -6.54 -13.94
CA ASP A 410 21.05 -7.70 -13.16
C ASP A 410 20.01 -8.83 -13.24
N ALA A 411 20.14 -9.67 -14.27
CA ALA A 411 19.25 -10.80 -14.51
C ALA A 411 19.19 -11.78 -13.32
N THR A 412 20.33 -12.00 -12.65
CA THR A 412 20.43 -12.92 -11.51
C THR A 412 19.64 -12.39 -10.31
N SER A 413 19.85 -11.12 -9.94
CA SER A 413 19.11 -10.51 -8.84
C SER A 413 17.61 -10.42 -9.15
N ALA A 414 17.25 -10.06 -10.38
CA ALA A 414 15.85 -9.99 -10.81
C ALA A 414 15.16 -11.35 -10.72
N ALA A 415 15.78 -12.43 -11.22
CA ALA A 415 15.22 -13.78 -11.17
C ALA A 415 15.05 -14.30 -9.74
N VAL A 416 16.06 -14.11 -8.87
CA VAL A 416 15.97 -14.52 -7.46
C VAL A 416 14.84 -13.78 -6.75
N ALA A 417 14.74 -12.46 -6.95
CA ALA A 417 13.70 -11.66 -6.32
C ALA A 417 12.30 -11.97 -6.86
N ALA A 418 12.14 -12.20 -8.17
CA ALA A 418 10.88 -12.60 -8.77
C ALA A 418 10.42 -13.98 -8.28
N THR A 419 11.35 -14.95 -8.24
CA THR A 419 11.09 -16.30 -7.71
C THR A 419 10.61 -16.26 -6.27
N ALA A 420 11.18 -15.41 -5.42
CA ALA A 420 10.71 -15.21 -4.05
C ALA A 420 9.27 -14.67 -4.00
N ASN A 421 8.91 -13.72 -4.86
CA ASN A 421 7.55 -13.17 -4.95
C ASN A 421 6.53 -14.22 -5.43
N TYR A 422 6.88 -15.04 -6.42
CA TYR A 422 6.03 -16.14 -6.88
C TYR A 422 5.88 -17.22 -5.80
N GLY A 423 6.97 -17.55 -5.09
CA GLY A 423 6.94 -18.45 -3.95
C GLY A 423 6.03 -17.96 -2.82
N LEU A 424 6.12 -16.66 -2.48
CA LEU A 424 5.26 -16.00 -1.50
C LEU A 424 3.78 -16.11 -1.90
N ALA A 425 3.47 -15.79 -3.15
CA ALA A 425 2.11 -15.88 -3.66
C ALA A 425 1.56 -17.32 -3.59
N THR A 426 2.39 -18.30 -3.94
CA THR A 426 2.02 -19.73 -3.91
C THR A 426 1.66 -20.18 -2.50
N VAL A 427 2.52 -19.90 -1.51
CA VAL A 427 2.30 -20.38 -0.14
C VAL A 427 1.10 -19.69 0.50
N GLN A 428 0.93 -18.38 0.30
CA GLN A 428 -0.22 -17.62 0.82
C GLN A 428 -1.54 -18.07 0.20
N ALA A 429 -1.56 -18.38 -1.11
CA ALA A 429 -2.76 -18.90 -1.77
C ALA A 429 -3.17 -20.27 -1.20
N ARG A 430 -2.20 -21.15 -0.93
CA ARG A 430 -2.45 -22.49 -0.37
C ARG A 430 -2.97 -22.47 1.06
N THR A 431 -2.68 -21.43 1.84
CA THR A 431 -3.13 -21.30 3.24
C THR A 431 -4.32 -20.36 3.40
N LEU A 432 -4.84 -19.81 2.30
CA LEU A 432 -5.88 -18.78 2.34
C LEU A 432 -7.20 -19.29 2.93
N LEU A 433 -7.64 -20.48 2.49
CA LEU A 433 -8.93 -21.02 2.92
C LEU A 433 -8.94 -21.26 4.42
N GLU A 434 -7.86 -21.85 4.96
CA GLU A 434 -7.69 -22.08 6.40
C GLU A 434 -7.69 -20.77 7.20
N ALA A 435 -6.96 -19.75 6.75
CA ALA A 435 -6.96 -18.43 7.39
C ALA A 435 -8.36 -17.78 7.37
N THR A 436 -9.09 -17.96 6.27
CA THR A 436 -10.43 -17.39 6.09
C THR A 436 -11.45 -18.09 6.99
N GLU A 437 -11.43 -19.43 7.05
CA GLU A 437 -12.28 -20.22 7.94
C GLU A 437 -12.06 -19.82 9.40
N TRP A 438 -10.81 -19.63 9.82
CA TRP A 438 -10.46 -19.16 11.17
C TRP A 438 -11.09 -17.79 11.52
N VAL A 439 -11.04 -16.81 10.61
CA VAL A 439 -11.71 -15.50 10.84
C VAL A 439 -13.23 -15.64 10.87
N LEU A 440 -13.80 -16.47 9.99
CA LEU A 440 -15.25 -16.66 9.92
C LEU A 440 -15.83 -17.30 11.19
N GLU A 441 -15.06 -18.13 11.90
CA GLU A 441 -15.47 -18.68 13.19
C GLU A 441 -15.71 -17.59 14.24
N GLU A 442 -14.92 -16.51 14.23
CA GLU A 442 -15.05 -15.37 15.15
C GLU A 442 -16.09 -14.33 14.71
N LEU A 443 -16.50 -14.33 13.43
CA LEU A 443 -17.56 -13.46 12.88
C LEU A 443 -18.96 -14.11 12.89
N SER A 444 -19.11 -15.26 13.54
CA SER A 444 -20.35 -16.07 13.57
C SER A 444 -21.00 -16.11 14.95
#